data_AF-A0A3B6EQT7-F1
#
_entry.id   AF-A0A3B6EQT7-F1
#
_cell.length_a   1.000
_cell.length_b   1.000
_cell.length_c   1.000
_cell.angle_alpha   90.00
_cell.angle_beta   90.00
_cell.angle_gamma   90.00
#
_symmetry.space_group_name_H-M   'P 1'
#
loop_
_entity.id
_entity.type
_entity.pdbx_description
1 polymer ?
#
loop_
_entity_poly.entity_id
_entity_poly.type
_entity_poly.pdbx_seq_one_letter_code
_entity_poly.pdbx_strand_id
1 'polypeptide(L)'
;MATAAATPPHGGLPEEVVVWEILVRLPPKSLLRCRAVCRAWRSATSARDFLAAHHARQPNLPIAFQEYHGGQSLLAFDNRGAAAAQLQPVARLDDDSSLEASCDGLLLLTDYGRGVPRFCVCNPATRQFACLPTLSGFVPLALGMYRHGPTGEYRVLVCPRDEDPATDACYIFALGSVHPLKNIGWLPEVDEMCSSAVLSRGSLHWHLQQYESAAKVIMAFDTTAESFRRMRGPVVPSSDGLFAGMFEMDGILGVACSNDKDKIIGIWMMQDYESEVWTLKYRFELPFEEIKMQCDMRQVRVKHGDMLIVVVPDGNCELLVLSRFGNGLFQINMDGKLVGSFYREDLCLTQLQLKQTLVPHTFFPALEGYVVNAPPFI
;
A
#
# COMPACT_ATOMS: atom_id res chain seq x y z
N MET A 1 -51.45 17.20 43.04
CA MET A 1 -51.11 17.37 41.61
C MET A 1 -49.69 16.85 41.42
N ALA A 2 -49.55 15.63 40.92
CA ALA A 2 -48.26 15.05 40.58
C ALA A 2 -47.98 15.39 39.10
N THR A 3 -46.93 16.15 38.84
CA THR A 3 -46.41 16.38 37.50
C THR A 3 -45.66 15.13 37.06
N ALA A 4 -46.27 14.38 36.13
CA ALA A 4 -45.64 13.26 35.47
C ALA A 4 -44.40 13.76 34.71
N ALA A 5 -43.22 13.25 35.09
CA ALA A 5 -42.02 13.37 34.27
C ALA A 5 -42.25 12.57 32.99
N ALA A 6 -42.14 13.22 31.83
CA ALA A 6 -42.21 12.55 30.55
C ALA A 6 -40.99 11.62 30.40
N THR A 7 -41.26 10.33 30.31
CA THR A 7 -40.28 9.30 29.94
C THR A 7 -39.79 9.60 28.52
N PRO A 8 -38.48 9.71 28.25
CA PRO A 8 -38.01 9.86 26.88
C PRO A 8 -38.37 8.57 26.11
N PRO A 9 -38.78 8.67 24.83
CA PRO A 9 -39.17 7.50 24.07
C PRO A 9 -37.93 6.61 23.85
N HIS A 10 -37.92 5.43 24.48
CA HIS A 10 -36.97 4.39 24.17
C HIS A 10 -37.26 3.85 22.76
N GLY A 11 -36.35 4.10 21.83
CA GLY A 11 -36.35 3.50 20.49
C GLY A 11 -35.04 3.69 19.71
N GLY A 12 -33.99 4.20 20.35
CA GLY A 12 -32.66 4.35 19.73
C GLY A 12 -31.76 3.15 20.02
N LEU A 13 -30.87 2.80 19.09
CA LEU A 13 -29.79 1.86 19.34
C LEU A 13 -28.93 2.35 20.52
N PRO A 14 -28.44 1.47 21.41
CA PRO A 14 -27.52 1.86 22.48
C PRO A 14 -26.30 2.60 21.92
N GLU A 15 -25.83 3.64 22.62
CA GLU A 15 -24.71 4.47 22.14
C GLU A 15 -23.44 3.64 21.90
N GLU A 16 -23.18 2.65 22.74
CA GLU A 16 -22.06 1.72 22.57
C GLU A 16 -22.15 0.95 21.25
N VAL A 17 -23.34 0.48 20.86
CA VAL A 17 -23.56 -0.20 19.58
C VAL A 17 -23.31 0.75 18.42
N VAL A 18 -23.80 1.99 18.51
CA VAL A 18 -23.55 2.99 17.47
C VAL A 18 -22.06 3.26 17.31
N VAL A 19 -21.34 3.47 18.40
CA VAL A 19 -19.89 3.75 18.38
C VAL A 19 -19.11 2.56 17.85
N TRP A 20 -19.28 1.38 18.46
CA TRP A 20 -18.40 0.23 18.26
C TRP A 20 -18.83 -0.72 17.15
N GLU A 21 -20.05 -0.66 16.65
CA GLU A 21 -20.48 -1.47 15.51
C GLU A 21 -20.70 -0.66 14.23
N ILE A 22 -21.04 0.63 14.35
CA ILE A 22 -21.34 1.48 13.18
C ILE A 22 -20.21 2.47 12.91
N LEU A 23 -19.95 3.40 13.83
CA LEU A 23 -19.00 4.50 13.61
C LEU A 23 -17.57 4.00 13.39
N VAL A 24 -17.16 2.95 14.12
CA VAL A 24 -15.82 2.36 13.99
C VAL A 24 -15.54 1.76 12.60
N ARG A 25 -16.59 1.46 11.81
CA ARG A 25 -16.48 0.88 10.46
C ARG A 25 -16.58 1.93 9.37
N LEU A 26 -16.92 3.18 9.70
CA LEU A 26 -17.08 4.24 8.71
C LEU A 26 -15.73 4.66 8.13
N PRO A 27 -15.67 5.04 6.84
CA PRO A 27 -14.49 5.69 6.28
C PRO A 27 -14.13 6.97 7.06
N PRO A 28 -12.85 7.35 7.16
CA PRO A 28 -12.36 8.50 7.92
C PRO A 28 -13.16 9.79 7.64
N LYS A 29 -13.42 10.10 6.36
CA LYS A 29 -14.15 11.31 5.97
C LYS A 29 -15.57 11.35 6.54
N SER A 30 -16.27 10.22 6.53
CA SER A 30 -17.62 10.10 7.11
C SER A 30 -17.57 10.20 8.63
N LEU A 31 -16.61 9.52 9.26
CA LEU A 31 -16.41 9.57 10.71
C LEU A 31 -16.13 11.00 11.22
N LEU A 32 -15.29 11.76 10.50
CA LEU A 32 -15.01 13.16 10.81
C LEU A 32 -16.28 14.03 10.75
N ARG A 33 -17.20 13.74 9.81
CA ARG A 33 -18.52 14.42 9.78
C ARG A 33 -19.40 14.02 10.97
N CYS A 34 -19.35 12.76 11.42
CA CYS A 34 -20.08 12.31 12.61
C CYS A 34 -19.65 13.03 13.88
N ARG A 35 -18.39 13.49 13.99
CA ARG A 35 -17.90 14.33 15.11
C ARG A 35 -18.59 15.70 15.22
N ALA A 36 -19.30 16.14 14.18
CA ALA A 36 -20.09 17.37 14.20
C ALA A 36 -21.50 17.18 14.76
N VAL A 37 -21.98 15.93 14.87
CA VAL A 37 -23.36 15.62 15.27
C VAL A 37 -23.60 15.92 16.75
N CYS A 38 -22.75 15.42 17.66
CA CYS A 38 -22.84 15.69 19.09
C CYS A 38 -21.47 15.60 19.80
N ARG A 39 -21.39 16.13 21.03
CA ARG A 39 -20.16 16.11 21.85
C ARG A 39 -19.76 14.70 22.27
N ALA A 40 -20.73 13.82 22.56
CA ALA A 40 -20.48 12.45 22.98
C ALA A 40 -19.77 11.66 21.87
N TRP A 41 -20.30 11.69 20.65
CA TRP A 41 -19.66 11.08 19.48
C TRP A 41 -18.29 11.68 19.17
N ARG A 42 -18.14 13.01 19.29
CA ARG A 42 -16.82 13.65 19.14
C ARG A 42 -15.82 13.10 20.15
N SER A 43 -16.20 12.99 21.42
CA SER A 43 -15.34 12.47 22.48
C SER A 43 -14.99 11.01 22.25
N ALA A 44 -16.00 10.15 22.05
CA ALA A 44 -15.83 8.72 21.85
C ALA A 44 -14.96 8.41 20.63
N THR A 45 -15.23 9.06 19.49
CA THR A 45 -14.47 8.80 18.25
C THR A 45 -13.09 9.46 18.21
N SER A 46 -12.74 10.28 19.21
CA SER A 46 -11.39 10.86 19.38
C SER A 46 -10.55 10.08 20.40
N ALA A 47 -11.16 9.12 21.11
CA ALA A 47 -10.45 8.30 22.07
C ALA A 47 -9.45 7.35 21.39
N ARG A 48 -8.33 7.08 22.06
CA ARG A 48 -7.19 6.34 21.47
C ARG A 48 -7.55 4.90 21.11
N ASP A 49 -8.29 4.23 21.98
CA ASP A 49 -8.82 2.89 21.80
C ASP A 49 -9.77 2.83 20.59
N PHE A 50 -10.68 3.81 20.46
CA PHE A 50 -11.54 3.91 19.29
C PHE A 50 -10.72 4.09 18.00
N LEU A 51 -9.73 4.98 17.99
CA LEU A 51 -8.92 5.24 16.80
C LEU A 51 -8.09 4.03 16.38
N ALA A 52 -7.52 3.29 17.34
CA ALA A 52 -6.82 2.04 17.08
C ALA A 52 -7.76 0.97 16.50
N ALA A 53 -8.95 0.84 17.09
CA ALA A 53 -9.97 -0.11 16.65
C ALA A 53 -10.60 0.25 15.29
N HIS A 54 -10.72 1.55 15.00
CA HIS A 54 -11.15 2.10 13.71
C HIS A 54 -10.11 1.79 12.64
N HIS A 55 -8.83 2.10 12.90
CA HIS A 55 -7.73 1.80 12.00
C HIS A 55 -7.63 0.31 11.69
N ALA A 56 -7.73 -0.57 12.71
CA ALA A 56 -7.68 -2.02 12.52
C ALA A 56 -8.75 -2.53 11.53
N ARG A 57 -9.92 -1.89 11.50
CA ARG A 57 -11.06 -2.24 10.63
C ARG A 57 -11.04 -1.54 9.27
N GLN A 58 -10.13 -0.59 9.03
CA GLN A 58 -10.03 0.04 7.73
C GLN A 58 -9.52 -0.95 6.67
N PRO A 59 -10.06 -0.90 5.44
CA PRO A 59 -9.58 -1.75 4.36
C PRO A 59 -8.18 -1.30 3.92
N ASN A 60 -7.41 -2.26 3.39
CA ASN A 60 -6.22 -1.96 2.61
C ASN A 60 -6.66 -1.69 1.15
N LEU A 61 -6.50 -0.45 0.70
CA LEU A 61 -6.93 -0.03 -0.65
C LEU A 61 -5.71 0.08 -1.56
N PRO A 62 -5.66 -0.57 -2.74
CA PRO A 62 -4.58 -0.33 -3.69
C PRO A 62 -4.43 1.13 -4.05
N ILE A 63 -3.18 1.54 -4.23
CA ILE A 63 -2.85 2.87 -4.73
C ILE A 63 -2.59 2.78 -6.23
N ALA A 64 -3.22 3.66 -6.97
CA ALA A 64 -2.91 3.97 -8.36
C ALA A 64 -2.50 5.44 -8.46
N PHE A 65 -1.73 5.81 -9.46
CA PHE A 65 -1.50 7.21 -9.81
C PHE A 65 -2.12 7.52 -11.16
N GLN A 66 -2.68 8.71 -11.29
CA GLN A 66 -3.16 9.26 -12.55
C GLN A 66 -2.29 10.47 -12.89
N GLU A 67 -1.49 10.36 -13.94
CA GLU A 67 -0.63 11.44 -14.42
C GLU A 67 -1.46 12.50 -15.16
N TYR A 68 -1.01 13.75 -15.13
CA TYR A 68 -1.54 14.86 -15.92
C TYR A 68 -0.45 15.90 -16.12
N HIS A 69 -0.68 16.89 -16.99
CA HIS A 69 0.30 17.97 -17.16
C HIS A 69 0.55 18.73 -15.85
N GLY A 70 1.77 18.66 -15.31
CA GLY A 70 2.15 19.38 -14.10
C GLY A 70 2.07 18.57 -12.80
N GLY A 71 1.70 17.29 -12.85
CA GLY A 71 1.82 16.40 -11.70
C GLY A 71 1.07 15.08 -11.83
N GLN A 72 0.78 14.47 -10.68
CA GLN A 72 0.06 13.21 -10.60
C GLN A 72 -0.90 13.16 -9.40
N SER A 73 -2.06 12.52 -9.58
CA SER A 73 -3.01 12.27 -8.50
C SER A 73 -2.85 10.86 -7.97
N LEU A 74 -2.60 10.71 -6.66
CA LEU A 74 -2.70 9.42 -5.98
C LEU A 74 -4.17 9.09 -5.75
N LEU A 75 -4.58 7.90 -6.20
CA LEU A 75 -5.93 7.37 -6.15
C LEU A 75 -5.93 6.11 -5.28
N ALA A 76 -6.84 6.03 -4.32
CA ALA A 76 -7.16 4.80 -3.62
C ALA A 76 -8.29 4.07 -4.36
N PHE A 77 -8.10 2.78 -4.62
CA PHE A 77 -9.07 1.91 -5.25
C PHE A 77 -9.92 1.17 -4.21
N ASP A 78 -11.23 1.42 -4.17
CA ASP A 78 -12.20 0.74 -3.31
C ASP A 78 -13.20 -0.04 -4.16
N ASN A 79 -13.03 -1.37 -4.21
CA ASN A 79 -13.92 -2.23 -4.98
C ASN A 79 -15.36 -2.28 -4.45
N ARG A 80 -15.58 -1.89 -3.18
CA ARG A 80 -16.91 -1.88 -2.55
C ARG A 80 -17.72 -0.66 -2.95
N GLY A 81 -17.07 0.34 -3.56
CA GLY A 81 -17.72 1.54 -4.05
C GLY A 81 -18.55 1.29 -5.30
N ALA A 82 -19.57 2.13 -5.52
CA ALA A 82 -20.23 2.21 -6.82
C ALA A 82 -19.20 2.55 -7.91
N ALA A 83 -19.39 2.08 -9.15
CA ALA A 83 -18.39 2.20 -10.23
C ALA A 83 -17.76 3.60 -10.40
N ALA A 84 -18.55 4.67 -10.27
CA ALA A 84 -18.07 6.05 -10.39
C ALA A 84 -17.22 6.53 -9.20
N ALA A 85 -17.28 5.82 -8.07
CA ALA A 85 -16.63 6.16 -6.81
C ALA A 85 -15.51 5.19 -6.41
N GLN A 86 -15.19 4.18 -7.23
CA GLN A 86 -14.16 3.20 -6.87
C GLN A 86 -12.74 3.78 -6.84
N LEU A 87 -12.45 4.82 -7.64
CA LEU A 87 -11.18 5.55 -7.57
C LEU A 87 -11.39 6.88 -6.87
N GLN A 88 -10.84 7.01 -5.66
CA GLN A 88 -10.92 8.23 -4.85
C GLN A 88 -9.56 8.89 -4.75
N PRO A 89 -9.42 10.18 -5.09
CA PRO A 89 -8.15 10.85 -4.97
C PRO A 89 -7.84 11.13 -3.49
N VAL A 90 -6.60 10.81 -3.10
CA VAL A 90 -6.11 10.90 -1.71
C VAL A 90 -5.00 11.93 -1.55
N ALA A 91 -4.23 12.20 -2.61
CA ALA A 91 -3.22 13.26 -2.65
C ALA A 91 -2.96 13.67 -4.11
N ARG A 92 -2.38 14.86 -4.30
CA ARG A 92 -1.85 15.37 -5.57
C ARG A 92 -0.38 15.71 -5.38
N LEU A 93 0.46 15.07 -6.17
CA LEU A 93 1.90 15.29 -6.19
C LEU A 93 2.23 16.17 -7.38
N ASP A 94 3.23 17.03 -7.22
CA ASP A 94 3.81 17.78 -8.33
C ASP A 94 4.70 16.85 -9.18
N ASP A 95 5.10 17.28 -10.38
CA ASP A 95 5.93 16.49 -11.31
C ASP A 95 7.26 16.00 -10.70
N ASP A 96 7.80 16.78 -9.76
CA ASP A 96 9.05 16.48 -9.07
C ASP A 96 8.85 15.53 -7.87
N SER A 97 7.70 14.90 -7.70
CA SER A 97 7.42 14.04 -6.54
C SER A 97 7.02 12.63 -6.93
N SER A 98 7.47 11.63 -6.18
CA SER A 98 7.13 10.22 -6.40
C SER A 98 6.74 9.51 -5.10
N LEU A 99 5.94 8.44 -5.22
CA LEU A 99 5.52 7.60 -4.10
C LEU A 99 6.47 6.40 -3.95
N GLU A 100 7.02 6.23 -2.75
CA GLU A 100 8.07 5.23 -2.48
C GLU A 100 7.57 4.07 -1.62
N ALA A 101 6.80 4.37 -0.57
CA ALA A 101 6.33 3.36 0.38
C ALA A 101 5.02 3.77 1.08
N SER A 102 4.35 2.80 1.70
CA SER A 102 3.14 3.02 2.50
C SER A 102 3.16 2.16 3.77
N CYS A 103 2.73 2.70 4.90
CA CYS A 103 2.63 1.97 6.16
C CYS A 103 1.56 2.58 7.07
N ASP A 104 0.61 1.77 7.55
CA ASP A 104 -0.47 2.19 8.48
C ASP A 104 -1.19 3.48 8.09
N GLY A 105 -1.34 3.77 6.80
CA GLY A 105 -2.01 4.99 6.31
C GLY A 105 -1.09 6.20 6.12
N LEU A 106 0.19 6.06 6.45
CA LEU A 106 1.25 6.99 6.05
C LEU A 106 1.75 6.63 4.65
N LEU A 107 2.04 7.67 3.87
CA LEU A 107 2.72 7.57 2.57
C LEU A 107 4.10 8.21 2.69
N LEU A 108 5.11 7.54 2.17
CA LEU A 108 6.46 8.06 2.00
C LEU A 108 6.63 8.51 0.56
N LEU A 109 7.02 9.76 0.39
CA LEU A 109 7.20 10.43 -0.90
C LEU A 109 8.67 10.84 -1.03
N THR A 110 9.20 10.83 -2.25
CA THR A 110 10.44 11.55 -2.57
C THR A 110 10.10 12.82 -3.30
N ASP A 111 10.64 13.94 -2.84
CA ASP A 111 10.63 15.24 -3.51
C ASP A 111 11.99 15.46 -4.20
N TYR A 112 11.97 15.50 -5.52
CA TYR A 112 13.07 15.73 -6.46
C TYR A 112 13.16 17.18 -6.95
N GLY A 113 12.56 18.16 -6.23
CA GLY A 113 12.62 19.57 -6.62
C GLY A 113 14.06 20.09 -6.83
N ARG A 114 14.25 21.42 -6.91
CA ARG A 114 15.54 22.02 -7.35
C ARG A 114 16.78 21.79 -6.43
N GLY A 115 16.72 20.89 -5.44
CA GLY A 115 17.78 20.59 -4.49
C GLY A 115 18.12 19.10 -4.40
N VAL A 116 18.70 18.67 -3.27
CA VAL A 116 18.96 17.25 -3.00
C VAL A 116 17.63 16.53 -2.76
N PRO A 117 17.37 15.38 -3.41
CA PRO A 117 16.14 14.63 -3.18
C PRO A 117 15.93 14.34 -1.70
N ARG A 118 14.71 14.58 -1.22
CA ARG A 118 14.37 14.39 0.20
C ARG A 118 13.10 13.59 0.35
N PHE A 119 13.06 12.78 1.40
CA PHE A 119 11.83 12.09 1.76
C PHE A 119 10.87 13.04 2.47
N CYS A 120 9.60 12.90 2.15
CA CYS A 120 8.50 13.51 2.90
C CYS A 120 7.48 12.45 3.27
N VAL A 121 6.81 12.65 4.41
CA VAL A 121 5.77 11.76 4.91
C VAL A 121 4.45 12.50 4.93
N CYS A 122 3.38 11.82 4.52
CA CYS A 122 2.06 12.38 4.58
C CYS A 122 1.02 11.36 5.10
N ASN A 123 0.02 11.87 5.82
CA ASN A 123 -1.18 11.13 6.16
C ASN A 123 -2.35 11.77 5.41
N PRO A 124 -2.86 11.14 4.33
CA PRO A 124 -3.99 11.67 3.56
C PRO A 124 -5.29 11.86 4.36
N ALA A 125 -5.53 11.02 5.37
CA ALA A 125 -6.77 11.05 6.14
C ALA A 125 -6.79 12.17 7.20
N THR A 126 -5.64 12.48 7.81
CA THR A 126 -5.50 13.62 8.73
C THR A 126 -5.02 14.89 8.04
N ARG A 127 -4.64 14.80 6.76
CA ARG A 127 -4.08 15.89 5.95
C ARG A 127 -2.84 16.51 6.57
N GLN A 128 -1.99 15.69 7.18
CA GLN A 128 -0.71 16.09 7.75
C GLN A 128 0.42 15.75 6.78
N PHE A 129 1.28 16.72 6.51
CA PHE A 129 2.46 16.55 5.67
C PHE A 129 3.67 17.15 6.38
N ALA A 130 4.81 16.50 6.28
CA ALA A 130 6.09 17.06 6.70
C ALA A 130 7.23 16.36 5.97
N CYS A 131 8.39 17.00 5.90
CA CYS A 131 9.56 16.40 5.29
C CYS A 131 10.59 15.96 6.29
N LEU A 132 11.34 14.93 5.91
CA LEU A 132 12.41 14.37 6.71
C LEU A 132 13.68 15.20 6.51
N PRO A 133 14.54 15.29 7.53
CA PRO A 133 15.85 15.89 7.40
C PRO A 133 16.62 15.25 6.23
N THR A 134 17.40 16.06 5.51
CA THR A 134 18.24 15.55 4.42
C THR A 134 19.19 14.47 4.95
N LEU A 135 19.11 13.29 4.35
CA LEU A 135 20.05 12.21 4.61
C LEU A 135 21.38 12.59 3.94
N SER A 136 22.37 13.02 4.72
CA SER A 136 23.65 13.46 4.18
C SER A 136 24.49 12.29 3.71
N GLY A 137 25.01 12.36 2.49
CA GLY A 137 26.04 11.43 1.98
C GLY A 137 25.69 10.78 0.65
N PHE A 138 24.41 10.56 0.35
CA PHE A 138 23.96 9.88 -0.86
C PHE A 138 22.51 10.24 -1.22
N VAL A 139 22.09 9.91 -2.45
CA VAL A 139 20.68 9.95 -2.87
C VAL A 139 19.97 8.72 -2.33
N PRO A 140 19.00 8.84 -1.42
CA PRO A 140 18.42 7.68 -0.77
C PRO A 140 17.37 7.00 -1.66
N LEU A 141 17.38 5.68 -1.67
CA LEU A 141 16.33 4.82 -2.21
C LEU A 141 15.63 4.13 -1.04
N ALA A 142 14.29 4.24 -0.97
CA ALA A 142 13.52 3.56 0.07
C ALA A 142 13.27 2.10 -0.33
N LEU A 143 13.62 1.18 0.54
CA LEU A 143 13.36 -0.25 0.38
C LEU A 143 12.04 -0.66 1.04
N GLY A 144 11.57 0.12 2.01
CA GLY A 144 10.28 -0.08 2.65
C GLY A 144 10.10 0.78 3.89
N MET A 145 8.84 0.93 4.30
CA MET A 145 8.45 1.62 5.53
C MET A 145 7.70 0.66 6.44
N TYR A 146 7.98 0.69 7.73
CA TYR A 146 7.37 -0.22 8.71
C TYR A 146 7.23 0.44 10.08
N ARG A 147 6.29 -0.07 10.88
CA ARG A 147 6.18 0.26 12.30
C ARG A 147 6.95 -0.77 13.11
N HIS A 148 7.99 -0.35 13.80
CA HIS A 148 8.79 -1.22 14.65
C HIS A 148 7.95 -1.71 15.83
N GLY A 149 7.73 -3.02 15.94
CA GLY A 149 6.84 -3.62 16.94
C GLY A 149 7.19 -3.23 18.39
N PRO A 150 8.44 -3.44 18.84
CA PRO A 150 8.85 -3.18 20.21
C PRO A 150 8.77 -1.70 20.65
N THR A 151 9.18 -0.75 19.79
CA THR A 151 9.21 0.68 20.16
C THR A 151 7.98 1.45 19.71
N GLY A 152 7.25 0.93 18.72
CA GLY A 152 6.14 1.61 18.07
C GLY A 152 6.54 2.76 17.15
N GLU A 153 7.83 2.96 16.92
CA GLU A 153 8.37 3.96 16.01
C GLU A 153 8.11 3.57 14.56
N TYR A 154 7.84 4.56 13.72
CA TYR A 154 7.82 4.36 12.28
C TYR A 154 9.24 4.50 11.74
N ARG A 155 9.65 3.55 10.90
CA ARG A 155 11.02 3.47 10.37
C ARG A 155 10.99 3.23 8.87
N VAL A 156 12.02 3.73 8.20
CA VAL A 156 12.26 3.55 6.77
C VAL A 156 13.59 2.82 6.61
N LEU A 157 13.57 1.72 5.86
CA LEU A 157 14.78 1.04 5.41
C LEU A 157 15.23 1.69 4.09
N VAL A 158 16.48 2.12 4.01
CA VAL A 158 17.01 2.86 2.85
C VAL A 158 18.37 2.33 2.44
N CYS A 159 18.72 2.49 1.17
CA CYS A 159 20.07 2.30 0.64
C CYS A 159 20.46 3.47 -0.29
N PRO A 160 21.75 3.65 -0.61
CA PRO A 160 22.18 4.56 -1.66
C PRO A 160 21.67 4.14 -3.04
N ARG A 161 21.19 5.11 -3.85
CA ARG A 161 20.72 4.87 -5.22
C ARG A 161 21.86 4.73 -6.25
N ASP A 162 22.90 5.55 -6.11
CA ASP A 162 23.90 5.78 -7.18
C ASP A 162 25.36 5.50 -6.73
N GLU A 163 25.57 4.86 -5.57
CA GLU A 163 26.93 4.60 -5.07
C GLU A 163 27.52 3.27 -5.55
N ASP A 164 28.86 3.21 -5.57
CA ASP A 164 29.68 2.04 -5.88
C ASP A 164 29.22 0.83 -5.03
N PRO A 165 29.02 -0.37 -5.61
CA PRO A 165 28.73 -1.60 -4.85
C PRO A 165 29.75 -1.87 -3.71
N ALA A 166 30.90 -1.19 -3.67
CA ALA A 166 31.79 -1.25 -2.51
C ALA A 166 31.23 -0.60 -1.21
N THR A 167 30.20 0.27 -1.27
CA THR A 167 29.60 0.93 -0.07
C THR A 167 28.29 0.28 0.41
N ASP A 168 27.92 -0.88 -0.13
CA ASP A 168 26.77 -1.75 0.19
C ASP A 168 26.36 -1.70 1.68
N ALA A 169 25.58 -0.69 2.05
CA ALA A 169 25.10 -0.49 3.40
C ALA A 169 23.65 -0.08 3.36
N CYS A 170 22.82 -0.86 4.04
CA CYS A 170 21.48 -0.43 4.39
C CYS A 170 21.51 0.44 5.64
N TYR A 171 20.57 1.37 5.68
CA TYR A 171 20.36 2.24 6.81
C TYR A 171 18.90 2.20 7.26
N ILE A 172 18.70 2.40 8.55
CA ILE A 172 17.38 2.58 9.15
C ILE A 172 17.25 4.03 9.58
N PHE A 173 16.17 4.66 9.14
CA PHE A 173 15.76 5.99 9.54
C PHE A 173 14.46 5.94 10.34
N ALA A 174 14.48 6.36 11.61
CA ALA A 174 13.27 6.47 12.43
C ALA A 174 12.61 7.85 12.24
N LEU A 175 11.32 7.85 11.90
CA LEU A 175 10.55 9.08 11.67
C LEU A 175 10.46 9.91 12.96
N GLY A 176 10.83 11.18 12.88
CA GLY A 176 10.88 12.10 14.02
C GLY A 176 12.10 11.94 14.92
N SER A 177 13.05 11.06 14.57
CA SER A 177 14.33 10.99 15.28
C SER A 177 15.25 12.13 14.84
N VAL A 178 15.97 12.70 15.80
CA VAL A 178 17.10 13.62 15.56
C VAL A 178 18.43 12.88 15.41
N HIS A 179 18.43 11.56 15.63
CA HIS A 179 19.65 10.74 15.55
C HIS A 179 20.03 10.45 14.10
N PRO A 180 21.33 10.27 13.81
CA PRO A 180 21.78 9.88 12.49
C PRO A 180 21.23 8.52 12.06
N LEU A 181 21.31 8.25 10.76
CA LEU A 181 21.01 6.96 10.15
C LEU A 181 21.71 5.82 10.89
N LYS A 182 20.96 4.78 11.27
CA LYS A 182 21.54 3.56 11.83
C LYS A 182 22.03 2.68 10.67
N ASN A 183 23.33 2.55 10.51
CA ASN A 183 23.93 1.60 9.57
C ASN A 183 23.70 0.16 10.09
N ILE A 184 23.13 -0.70 9.26
CA ILE A 184 22.89 -2.12 9.57
C ILE A 184 23.72 -3.08 8.71
N GLY A 185 24.63 -2.56 7.88
CA GLY A 185 25.55 -3.33 7.07
C GLY A 185 24.96 -3.84 5.76
N TRP A 186 25.62 -4.89 5.25
CA TRP A 186 25.63 -5.33 3.86
C TRP A 186 24.31 -5.92 3.34
N LEU A 187 23.89 -5.46 2.17
CA LEU A 187 22.90 -6.12 1.30
C LEU A 187 23.63 -7.22 0.51
N PRO A 188 23.18 -8.48 0.51
CA PRO A 188 23.82 -9.50 -0.31
C PRO A 188 23.63 -9.21 -1.79
N GLU A 189 24.70 -9.15 -2.59
CA GLU A 189 24.73 -9.02 -4.08
C GLU A 189 23.34 -9.19 -4.72
N VAL A 190 22.61 -8.07 -4.89
CA VAL A 190 21.31 -8.06 -5.56
C VAL A 190 21.49 -7.36 -6.90
N ASP A 191 21.36 -8.12 -7.99
CA ASP A 191 21.45 -7.56 -9.34
C ASP A 191 20.38 -6.49 -9.61
N GLU A 192 19.20 -6.58 -8.98
CA GLU A 192 18.17 -5.53 -9.00
C GLU A 192 17.06 -5.79 -7.96
N MET A 193 16.74 -4.78 -7.14
CA MET A 193 15.59 -4.80 -6.24
C MET A 193 14.37 -4.23 -6.96
N CYS A 194 13.52 -5.12 -7.47
CA CYS A 194 12.39 -4.74 -8.30
C CYS A 194 11.07 -4.95 -7.56
N SER A 195 10.70 -4.15 -6.56
CA SER A 195 9.30 -4.05 -6.09
C SER A 195 9.16 -3.19 -4.83
N SER A 196 7.93 -2.72 -4.58
CA SER A 196 7.53 -2.24 -3.27
C SER A 196 7.48 -3.40 -2.28
N ALA A 197 8.17 -3.26 -1.14
CA ALA A 197 8.17 -4.30 -0.11
C ALA A 197 6.78 -4.53 0.51
N VAL A 198 6.46 -5.79 0.78
CA VAL A 198 5.24 -6.22 1.49
C VAL A 198 5.60 -6.60 2.92
N LEU A 199 4.95 -5.96 3.90
CA LEU A 199 5.11 -6.29 5.31
C LEU A 199 4.22 -7.49 5.66
N SER A 200 4.83 -8.59 6.11
CA SER A 200 4.11 -9.77 6.61
C SER A 200 4.88 -10.39 7.77
N ARG A 201 4.17 -10.84 8.82
CA ARG A 201 4.76 -11.49 10.01
C ARG A 201 5.97 -10.75 10.61
N GLY A 202 5.93 -9.41 10.61
CA GLY A 202 7.00 -8.57 11.15
C GLY A 202 8.25 -8.45 10.27
N SER A 203 8.20 -8.94 9.03
CA SER A 203 9.29 -8.81 8.06
C SER A 203 8.83 -8.13 6.77
N LEU A 204 9.69 -7.29 6.19
CA LEU A 204 9.49 -6.73 4.87
C LEU A 204 9.97 -7.73 3.82
N HIS A 205 9.17 -7.98 2.78
CA HIS A 205 9.47 -8.95 1.73
C HIS A 205 9.45 -8.30 0.35
N TRP A 206 10.44 -8.60 -0.47
CA TRP A 206 10.48 -8.22 -1.87
C TRP A 206 11.12 -9.34 -2.66
N HIS A 207 10.79 -9.41 -3.95
CA HIS A 207 11.43 -10.36 -4.83
C HIS A 207 12.72 -9.78 -5.40
N LEU A 208 13.67 -10.67 -5.68
CA LEU A 208 14.88 -10.31 -6.40
C LEU A 208 14.68 -10.64 -7.88
N GLN A 209 15.01 -9.71 -8.76
CA GLN A 209 15.02 -10.01 -10.19
C GLN A 209 16.26 -10.88 -10.49
N GLN A 210 16.02 -12.11 -10.95
CA GLN A 210 17.08 -13.02 -11.40
C GLN A 210 16.78 -13.41 -12.84
N TYR A 211 17.60 -12.92 -13.77
CA TYR A 211 17.38 -13.10 -15.20
C TYR A 211 17.63 -14.55 -15.68
N GLU A 212 18.42 -15.35 -14.96
CA GLU A 212 18.89 -16.66 -15.43
C GLU A 212 18.37 -17.87 -14.62
N SER A 213 17.63 -17.65 -13.53
CA SER A 213 17.20 -18.73 -12.62
C SER A 213 15.69 -18.98 -12.67
N ALA A 214 15.31 -20.25 -12.84
CA ALA A 214 13.92 -20.69 -12.64
C ALA A 214 13.50 -20.65 -11.16
N ALA A 215 14.47 -20.78 -10.24
CA ALA A 215 14.22 -20.64 -8.82
C ALA A 215 14.17 -19.15 -8.46
N LYS A 216 12.97 -18.68 -8.16
CA LYS A 216 12.77 -17.31 -7.72
C LYS A 216 13.20 -17.14 -6.27
N VAL A 217 13.87 -16.03 -5.96
CA VAL A 217 14.36 -15.71 -4.62
C VAL A 217 13.59 -14.52 -4.06
N ILE A 218 13.19 -14.64 -2.80
CA ILE A 218 12.58 -13.57 -2.02
C ILE A 218 13.59 -13.15 -0.96
N MET A 219 13.73 -11.84 -0.76
CA MET A 219 14.47 -11.29 0.36
C MET A 219 13.48 -10.89 1.44
N ALA A 220 13.78 -11.27 2.67
CA ALA A 220 13.05 -10.86 3.86
C ALA A 220 13.97 -10.04 4.76
N PHE A 221 13.48 -8.91 5.26
CA PHE A 221 14.14 -8.12 6.30
C PHE A 221 13.32 -8.19 7.57
N ASP A 222 13.88 -8.85 8.59
CA ASP A 222 13.26 -8.91 9.92
C ASP A 222 13.35 -7.54 10.58
N THR A 223 12.20 -6.94 10.87
CA THR A 223 12.14 -5.56 11.38
C THR A 223 12.58 -5.44 12.83
N THR A 224 12.59 -6.54 13.59
CA THR A 224 12.95 -6.56 15.02
C THR A 224 14.41 -6.94 15.20
N ALA A 225 14.87 -7.99 14.50
CA ALA A 225 16.27 -8.38 14.49
C ALA A 225 17.13 -7.45 13.62
N GLU A 226 16.50 -6.66 12.75
CA GLU A 226 17.13 -5.76 11.78
C GLU A 226 18.14 -6.49 10.88
N SER A 227 17.76 -7.67 10.37
CA SER A 227 18.62 -8.57 9.61
C SER A 227 17.95 -9.11 8.36
N PHE A 228 18.73 -9.34 7.31
CA PHE A 228 18.26 -9.92 6.05
C PHE A 228 18.31 -11.45 6.07
N ARG A 229 17.32 -12.08 5.44
CA ARG A 229 17.24 -13.52 5.18
C ARG A 229 16.79 -13.74 3.74
N ARG A 230 17.51 -14.59 3.01
CA ARG A 230 17.06 -15.09 1.71
C ARG A 230 16.07 -16.23 1.92
N MET A 231 14.98 -16.21 1.16
CA MET A 231 13.93 -17.21 1.19
C MET A 231 13.71 -17.76 -0.22
N ARG A 232 13.30 -19.03 -0.29
CA ARG A 232 12.84 -19.65 -1.52
C ARG A 232 11.47 -19.10 -1.90
N GLY A 233 11.34 -18.65 -3.14
CA GLY A 233 10.04 -18.36 -3.77
C GLY A 233 9.35 -19.63 -4.28
N PRO A 234 8.11 -19.50 -4.78
CA PRO A 234 7.40 -20.62 -5.39
C PRO A 234 8.13 -21.13 -6.63
N VAL A 235 8.10 -22.45 -6.85
CA VAL A 235 8.64 -23.07 -8.06
C VAL A 235 7.62 -22.91 -9.18
N VAL A 236 7.90 -22.03 -10.12
CA VAL A 236 7.05 -21.80 -11.29
C VAL A 236 7.47 -22.75 -12.41
N PRO A 237 6.55 -23.50 -13.04
CA PRO A 237 6.89 -24.52 -14.05
C PRO A 237 7.62 -24.04 -15.30
N SER A 238 7.71 -22.73 -15.55
CA SER A 238 8.38 -22.15 -16.71
C SER A 238 9.44 -21.13 -16.30
N SER A 239 10.61 -21.19 -16.96
CA SER A 239 11.67 -20.17 -16.84
C SER A 239 11.22 -18.79 -17.32
N ASP A 240 10.15 -18.74 -18.12
CA ASP A 240 9.55 -17.51 -18.64
C ASP A 240 8.56 -16.86 -17.64
N GLY A 241 8.28 -17.49 -16.49
CA GLY A 241 7.38 -16.93 -15.49
C GLY A 241 8.01 -15.74 -14.76
N LEU A 242 7.32 -14.59 -14.76
CA LEU A 242 7.72 -13.39 -14.02
C LEU A 242 6.88 -13.24 -12.75
N PHE A 243 7.48 -12.66 -11.71
CA PHE A 243 6.71 -12.18 -10.57
C PHE A 243 5.96 -10.93 -10.99
N ALA A 244 4.64 -11.02 -11.00
CA ALA A 244 3.76 -9.92 -11.37
C ALA A 244 3.36 -9.07 -10.15
N GLY A 245 3.46 -9.63 -8.93
CA GLY A 245 3.30 -8.89 -7.69
C GLY A 245 3.34 -9.74 -6.43
N MET A 246 3.72 -9.13 -5.31
CA MET A 246 3.62 -9.71 -3.97
C MET A 246 2.47 -9.06 -3.21
N PHE A 247 1.87 -9.79 -2.27
CA PHE A 247 0.79 -9.27 -1.44
C PHE A 247 0.72 -9.99 -0.09
N GLU A 248 0.01 -9.40 0.86
CA GLU A 248 -0.31 -10.00 2.15
C GLU A 248 -1.81 -10.15 2.27
N MET A 249 -2.26 -11.29 2.78
CA MET A 249 -3.67 -11.58 3.04
C MET A 249 -3.80 -12.41 4.31
N ASP A 250 -4.55 -11.89 5.29
CA ASP A 250 -4.89 -12.59 6.54
C ASP A 250 -3.68 -13.17 7.28
N GLY A 251 -2.56 -12.45 7.28
CA GLY A 251 -1.27 -12.83 7.87
C GLY A 251 -0.43 -13.76 6.99
N ILE A 252 -0.87 -14.06 5.77
CA ILE A 252 -0.21 -15.01 4.85
C ILE A 252 0.41 -14.24 3.69
N LEU A 253 1.69 -14.50 3.42
CA LEU A 253 2.39 -13.96 2.27
C LEU A 253 1.93 -14.66 0.98
N GLY A 254 1.63 -13.88 -0.04
CA GLY A 254 1.19 -14.35 -1.35
C GLY A 254 2.01 -13.75 -2.49
N VAL A 255 2.09 -14.50 -3.59
CA VAL A 255 2.78 -14.07 -4.80
C VAL A 255 1.93 -14.40 -6.03
N ALA A 256 1.78 -13.42 -6.91
CA ALA A 256 1.19 -13.59 -8.22
C ALA A 256 2.31 -13.76 -9.25
N CYS A 257 2.24 -14.84 -10.01
CA CYS A 257 3.15 -15.12 -11.12
C CYS A 257 2.36 -15.08 -12.44
N SER A 258 2.91 -14.41 -13.44
CA SER A 258 2.40 -14.47 -14.82
C SER A 258 3.35 -15.27 -15.69
N ASN A 259 2.80 -16.01 -16.66
CA ASN A 259 3.56 -16.55 -17.78
C ASN A 259 3.07 -15.90 -19.07
N ASP A 260 3.93 -15.12 -19.71
CA ASP A 260 3.58 -14.35 -20.91
C ASP A 260 3.21 -15.24 -22.11
N LYS A 261 3.80 -16.45 -22.22
CA LYS A 261 3.52 -17.37 -23.32
C LYS A 261 2.13 -18.00 -23.19
N ASP A 262 1.79 -18.43 -21.98
CA ASP A 262 0.55 -19.17 -21.72
C ASP A 262 -0.60 -18.25 -21.32
N LYS A 263 -0.34 -16.97 -21.05
CA LYS A 263 -1.31 -16.00 -20.47
C LYS A 263 -1.95 -16.53 -19.19
N ILE A 264 -1.23 -17.37 -18.43
CA ILE A 264 -1.71 -17.99 -17.20
C ILE A 264 -1.22 -17.18 -16.00
N ILE A 265 -2.15 -16.88 -15.09
CA ILE A 265 -1.86 -16.33 -13.78
C ILE A 265 -1.93 -17.43 -12.73
N GLY A 266 -0.87 -17.54 -11.95
CA GLY A 266 -0.79 -18.41 -10.78
C GLY A 266 -0.69 -17.59 -9.50
N ILE A 267 -1.58 -17.86 -8.55
CA ILE A 267 -1.54 -17.24 -7.21
C ILE A 267 -1.05 -18.27 -6.21
N TRP A 268 0.11 -18.00 -5.64
CA TRP A 268 0.79 -18.85 -4.66
C TRP A 268 0.68 -18.25 -3.28
N MET A 269 0.38 -19.09 -2.28
CA MET A 269 0.33 -18.71 -0.87
C MET A 269 1.39 -19.47 -0.09
N MET A 270 2.06 -18.77 0.82
CA MET A 270 3.07 -19.38 1.70
C MET A 270 2.36 -20.17 2.81
N GLN A 271 2.34 -21.49 2.67
CA GLN A 271 1.68 -22.40 3.61
C GLN A 271 2.49 -22.54 4.90
N ASP A 272 3.80 -22.68 4.79
CA ASP A 272 4.72 -22.73 5.92
C ASP A 272 5.83 -21.71 5.69
N TYR A 273 5.90 -20.73 6.58
CA TYR A 273 6.87 -19.63 6.51
C TYR A 273 8.28 -20.08 6.87
N GLU A 274 8.44 -20.95 7.88
CA GLU A 274 9.75 -21.36 8.35
C GLU A 274 10.39 -22.36 7.39
N SER A 275 9.57 -23.28 6.88
CA SER A 275 9.99 -24.28 5.90
C SER A 275 9.97 -23.74 4.45
N GLU A 276 9.53 -22.50 4.25
CA GLU A 276 9.45 -21.81 2.95
C GLU A 276 8.62 -22.61 1.90
N VAL A 277 7.52 -23.21 2.36
CA VAL A 277 6.64 -24.04 1.53
C VAL A 277 5.54 -23.19 0.91
N TRP A 278 5.46 -23.24 -0.42
CA TRP A 278 4.47 -22.54 -1.23
C TRP A 278 3.45 -23.50 -1.82
N THR A 279 2.19 -23.08 -1.83
CA THR A 279 1.09 -23.83 -2.41
C THR A 279 0.36 -22.98 -3.44
N LEU A 280 0.20 -23.53 -4.65
CA LEU A 280 -0.61 -22.92 -5.70
C LEU A 280 -2.08 -22.98 -5.29
N LYS A 281 -2.69 -21.82 -5.04
CA LYS A 281 -4.08 -21.73 -4.60
C LYS A 281 -5.03 -21.49 -5.76
N TYR A 282 -4.64 -20.64 -6.71
CA TYR A 282 -5.44 -20.33 -7.89
C TYR A 282 -4.58 -20.40 -9.14
N ARG A 283 -5.17 -20.88 -10.23
CA ARG A 283 -4.58 -20.90 -11.56
C ARG A 283 -5.68 -20.67 -12.57
N PHE A 284 -5.54 -19.64 -13.38
CA PHE A 284 -6.52 -19.32 -14.42
C PHE A 284 -5.84 -18.68 -15.62
N GLU A 285 -6.50 -18.79 -16.76
CA GLU A 285 -6.11 -18.10 -17.98
C GLU A 285 -6.62 -16.67 -17.92
N LEU A 286 -5.77 -15.72 -18.30
CA LEU A 286 -6.17 -14.34 -18.44
C LEU A 286 -7.14 -14.20 -19.62
N PRO A 287 -8.28 -13.49 -19.47
CA PRO A 287 -9.25 -13.25 -20.55
C PRO A 287 -8.72 -12.22 -21.55
N PHE A 288 -7.53 -12.47 -22.12
CA PHE A 288 -6.77 -11.52 -22.94
C PHE A 288 -7.55 -11.08 -24.18
N GLU A 289 -8.26 -11.99 -24.85
CA GLU A 289 -9.03 -11.64 -26.04
C GLU A 289 -10.22 -10.73 -25.70
N GLU A 290 -10.87 -10.93 -24.56
CA GLU A 290 -11.95 -10.05 -24.08
C GLU A 290 -11.40 -8.67 -23.68
N ILE A 291 -10.28 -8.63 -22.94
CA ILE A 291 -9.58 -7.40 -22.56
C ILE A 291 -9.17 -6.63 -23.82
N LYS A 292 -8.54 -7.30 -24.77
CA LYS A 292 -8.10 -6.73 -26.04
C LYS A 292 -9.27 -6.18 -26.84
N MET A 293 -10.37 -6.93 -26.95
CA MET A 293 -11.58 -6.46 -27.62
C MET A 293 -12.09 -5.15 -26.99
N GLN A 294 -12.13 -5.06 -25.65
CA GLN A 294 -12.56 -3.81 -25.01
C GLN A 294 -11.58 -2.65 -25.21
N CYS A 295 -10.26 -2.92 -25.24
CA CYS A 295 -9.25 -1.92 -25.58
C CYS A 295 -9.40 -1.43 -27.03
N ASP A 296 -9.57 -2.34 -27.99
CA ASP A 296 -9.71 -2.05 -29.42
C ASP A 296 -10.97 -1.21 -29.69
N MET A 297 -12.11 -1.57 -29.06
CA MET A 297 -13.35 -0.78 -29.13
C MET A 297 -13.17 0.67 -28.66
N ARG A 298 -12.21 0.91 -27.77
CA ARG A 298 -11.90 2.24 -27.21
C ARG A 298 -10.66 2.87 -27.83
N GLN A 299 -10.08 2.26 -28.86
CA GLN A 299 -8.85 2.72 -29.55
C GLN A 299 -7.65 2.87 -28.60
N VAL A 300 -7.60 2.10 -27.51
CA VAL A 300 -6.48 2.09 -26.55
C VAL A 300 -5.38 1.18 -27.07
N ARG A 301 -4.16 1.71 -27.24
CA ARG A 301 -3.01 0.86 -27.59
C ARG A 301 -2.60 0.02 -26.38
N VAL A 302 -2.60 -1.30 -26.56
CA VAL A 302 -2.00 -2.24 -25.60
C VAL A 302 -0.51 -2.35 -25.93
N LYS A 303 0.37 -1.91 -25.03
CA LYS A 303 1.79 -2.25 -25.10
C LYS A 303 2.01 -3.61 -24.44
N HIS A 304 2.81 -4.46 -25.08
CA HIS A 304 3.24 -5.74 -24.51
C HIS A 304 4.23 -5.46 -23.37
N GLY A 305 4.01 -6.03 -22.18
CA GLY A 305 4.89 -5.86 -21.00
C GLY A 305 4.35 -4.99 -19.85
N ASP A 306 3.22 -4.29 -20.02
CA ASP A 306 2.67 -3.38 -18.99
C ASP A 306 1.74 -4.07 -17.96
N MET A 307 1.99 -5.34 -17.64
CA MET A 307 1.11 -6.11 -16.74
C MET A 307 1.59 -6.06 -15.29
N LEU A 308 1.03 -5.13 -14.51
CA LEU A 308 1.11 -5.19 -13.05
C LEU A 308 -0.12 -5.90 -12.49
N ILE A 309 0.10 -6.88 -11.61
CA ILE A 309 -0.97 -7.58 -10.89
C ILE A 309 -1.02 -7.10 -9.46
N VAL A 310 -2.16 -6.53 -9.07
CA VAL A 310 -2.46 -6.27 -7.66
C VAL A 310 -3.58 -7.20 -7.23
N VAL A 311 -3.33 -7.98 -6.19
CA VAL A 311 -4.31 -8.88 -5.61
C VAL A 311 -5.00 -8.17 -4.46
N VAL A 312 -6.34 -8.09 -4.53
CA VAL A 312 -7.15 -7.41 -3.52
C VAL A 312 -8.20 -8.32 -2.92
N PRO A 313 -8.45 -8.25 -1.60
CA PRO A 313 -9.57 -8.93 -0.98
C PRO A 313 -10.89 -8.18 -1.26
N ASP A 314 -11.87 -8.88 -1.82
CA ASP A 314 -13.18 -8.36 -2.24
C ASP A 314 -14.22 -8.24 -1.10
N GLY A 315 -13.78 -8.09 0.15
CA GLY A 315 -14.68 -7.98 1.31
C GLY A 315 -15.49 -9.26 1.66
N ASN A 316 -15.69 -10.19 0.72
CA ASN A 316 -16.28 -11.51 0.90
C ASN A 316 -15.22 -12.63 1.04
N CYS A 317 -13.95 -12.28 1.29
CA CYS A 317 -12.80 -13.18 1.26
C CYS A 317 -12.47 -13.79 -0.12
N GLU A 318 -13.15 -13.34 -1.18
CA GLU A 318 -12.72 -13.61 -2.56
C GLU A 318 -11.59 -12.64 -2.93
N LEU A 319 -10.73 -13.07 -3.84
CA LEU A 319 -9.63 -12.24 -4.33
C LEU A 319 -9.97 -11.75 -5.73
N LEU A 320 -9.56 -10.53 -6.06
CA LEU A 320 -9.57 -10.02 -7.43
C LEU A 320 -8.15 -9.70 -7.87
N VAL A 321 -7.90 -9.93 -9.16
CA VAL A 321 -6.71 -9.46 -9.85
C VAL A 321 -7.06 -8.17 -10.57
N LEU A 322 -6.38 -7.09 -10.17
CA LEU A 322 -6.34 -5.84 -10.90
C LEU A 322 -5.17 -5.89 -11.86
N SER A 323 -5.47 -5.79 -13.15
CA SER A 323 -4.46 -5.78 -14.21
C SER A 323 -4.59 -4.51 -15.04
N ARG A 324 -3.46 -3.88 -15.35
CA ARG A 324 -3.39 -2.77 -16.30
C ARG A 324 -3.12 -3.31 -17.72
N PHE A 325 -3.83 -2.78 -18.70
CA PHE A 325 -3.50 -2.91 -20.13
C PHE A 325 -3.68 -1.54 -20.81
N GLY A 326 -2.57 -0.89 -21.14
CA GLY A 326 -2.59 0.50 -21.63
C GLY A 326 -3.24 1.44 -20.62
N ASN A 327 -4.34 2.11 -21.02
CA ASN A 327 -5.12 3.03 -20.17
C ASN A 327 -6.36 2.37 -19.52
N GLY A 328 -6.45 1.04 -19.58
CA GLY A 328 -7.51 0.26 -18.96
C GLY A 328 -7.03 -0.46 -17.70
N LEU A 329 -7.86 -0.43 -16.66
CA LEU A 329 -7.75 -1.25 -15.46
C LEU A 329 -8.85 -2.29 -15.47
N PHE A 330 -8.49 -3.57 -15.34
CA PHE A 330 -9.39 -4.70 -15.48
C PHE A 330 -9.43 -5.48 -14.16
N GLN A 331 -10.65 -5.75 -13.68
CA GLN A 331 -10.91 -6.60 -12.54
C GLN A 331 -11.23 -8.00 -13.01
N ILE A 332 -10.46 -8.97 -12.53
CA ILE A 332 -10.57 -10.36 -12.93
C ILE A 332 -10.79 -11.18 -11.67
N ASN A 333 -11.82 -12.00 -11.65
CA ASN A 333 -12.06 -12.89 -10.52
C ASN A 333 -11.13 -14.11 -10.56
N MET A 334 -11.14 -14.91 -9.49
CA MET A 334 -10.26 -16.08 -9.39
C MET A 334 -10.60 -17.23 -10.34
N ASP A 335 -11.74 -17.17 -11.05
CA ASP A 335 -12.09 -18.09 -12.14
C ASP A 335 -11.53 -17.63 -13.50
N GLY A 336 -10.82 -16.50 -13.55
CA GLY A 336 -10.31 -15.91 -14.79
C GLY A 336 -11.35 -15.14 -15.61
N LYS A 337 -12.50 -14.81 -15.03
CA LYS A 337 -13.54 -14.02 -15.72
C LYS A 337 -13.34 -12.54 -15.47
N LEU A 338 -13.52 -11.74 -16.51
CA LEU A 338 -13.56 -10.28 -16.41
C LEU A 338 -14.87 -9.87 -15.71
N VAL A 339 -14.76 -9.22 -14.56
CA VAL A 339 -15.92 -8.78 -13.74
C VAL A 339 -16.11 -7.26 -13.72
N GLY A 340 -15.10 -6.50 -14.13
CA GLY A 340 -15.17 -5.05 -14.23
C GLY A 340 -14.05 -4.46 -15.06
N SER A 341 -14.31 -3.31 -15.69
CA SER A 341 -13.31 -2.56 -16.44
C SER A 341 -13.44 -1.06 -16.24
N PHE A 342 -12.31 -0.40 -16.05
CA PHE A 342 -12.19 1.02 -15.78
C PHE A 342 -11.23 1.62 -16.77
N TYR A 343 -11.58 2.76 -17.33
CA TYR A 343 -10.76 3.43 -18.30
C TYR A 343 -10.54 4.84 -17.81
N ARG A 344 -9.28 5.13 -17.53
CA ARG A 344 -8.79 6.47 -17.23
C ARG A 344 -7.48 6.65 -17.96
N GLU A 345 -7.36 7.78 -18.64
CA GLU A 345 -6.10 8.17 -19.25
C GLU A 345 -5.02 8.27 -18.16
N ASP A 346 -3.84 7.79 -18.54
CA ASP A 346 -2.60 7.89 -17.76
C ASP A 346 -2.67 7.31 -16.33
N LEU A 347 -3.49 6.27 -16.16
CA LEU A 347 -3.60 5.53 -14.91
C LEU A 347 -2.52 4.45 -14.80
N CYS A 348 -1.70 4.51 -13.76
CA CYS A 348 -0.67 3.54 -13.43
C CYS A 348 -0.98 2.86 -12.08
N LEU A 349 -0.85 1.54 -12.03
CA LEU A 349 -1.02 0.79 -10.78
C LEU A 349 0.29 0.74 -9.99
N THR A 350 0.18 0.62 -8.66
CA THR A 350 1.30 0.33 -7.77
C THR A 350 1.00 -0.93 -6.95
N GLN A 351 2.02 -1.54 -6.37
CA GLN A 351 1.84 -2.62 -5.38
C GLN A 351 1.56 -2.08 -3.96
N LEU A 352 1.59 -0.75 -3.78
CA LEU A 352 1.36 -0.10 -2.50
C LEU A 352 -0.12 -0.05 -2.15
N GLN A 353 -0.40 -0.07 -0.85
CA GLN A 353 -1.75 -0.08 -0.32
C GLN A 353 -1.92 1.02 0.74
N LEU A 354 -3.06 1.70 0.71
CA LEU A 354 -3.44 2.69 1.70
C LEU A 354 -4.45 2.11 2.68
N LYS A 355 -4.02 1.92 3.93
CA LYS A 355 -4.89 1.65 5.07
C LYS A 355 -5.15 2.94 5.84
N GLN A 356 -6.19 3.68 5.48
CA GLN A 356 -6.40 5.02 6.03
C GLN A 356 -6.40 5.03 7.58
N THR A 357 -5.83 6.07 8.18
CA THR A 357 -5.71 6.17 9.64
C THR A 357 -6.02 7.55 10.15
N LEU A 358 -6.78 7.61 11.25
CA LEU A 358 -6.98 8.82 12.05
C LEU A 358 -6.18 8.78 13.35
N VAL A 359 -5.36 7.74 13.55
CA VAL A 359 -4.45 7.66 14.70
C VAL A 359 -3.45 8.82 14.60
N PRO A 360 -3.31 9.66 15.64
CA PRO A 360 -2.37 10.77 15.62
C PRO A 360 -0.93 10.26 15.65
N HIS A 361 -0.06 10.88 14.86
CA HIS A 361 1.39 10.63 14.89
C HIS A 361 2.12 11.83 15.48
N THR A 362 2.81 11.61 16.60
CA THR A 362 3.47 12.68 17.37
C THR A 362 4.74 13.21 16.70
N PHE A 363 5.28 12.52 15.68
CA PHE A 363 6.47 12.97 14.98
C PHE A 363 6.19 14.15 14.03
N PHE A 364 4.97 14.30 13.49
CA PHE A 364 4.67 15.33 12.49
C PHE A 364 5.03 16.74 12.95
N PRO A 365 4.61 17.22 14.15
CA PRO A 365 4.94 18.57 14.61
C PRO A 365 6.43 18.83 14.84
N ALA A 366 7.25 17.79 14.95
CA ALA A 366 8.69 17.89 15.14
C ALA A 366 9.47 17.92 13.81
N LEU A 367 8.81 17.63 12.68
CA LEU A 367 9.43 17.57 11.36
C LEU A 367 9.40 18.94 10.66
N GLU A 368 10.38 19.13 9.78
CA GLU A 368 10.51 20.35 8.99
C GLU A 368 9.35 20.46 7.99
N GLY A 369 8.85 21.70 7.80
CA GLY A 369 7.78 21.95 6.83
C GLY A 369 6.44 21.31 7.22
N TYR A 370 6.23 21.01 8.51
CA TYR A 370 4.97 20.47 8.99
C TYR A 370 3.80 21.41 8.68
N VAL A 371 2.83 20.88 7.95
CA VAL A 371 1.63 21.59 7.55
C VAL A 371 0.41 20.68 7.65
N VAL A 372 -0.76 21.31 7.82
CA VAL A 372 -2.06 20.63 7.82
C VAL A 372 -2.97 21.31 6.82
N ASN A 373 -3.68 20.53 6.00
CA ASN A 373 -4.57 21.04 4.94
C ASN A 373 -3.87 21.89 3.85
N ALA A 374 -2.57 21.69 3.67
CA ALA A 374 -1.80 22.27 2.57
C ALA A 374 -1.54 21.21 1.47
N PRO A 375 -0.98 21.56 0.30
CA PRO A 375 -0.48 20.55 -0.64
C PRO A 375 0.37 19.49 0.08
N PRO A 376 0.23 18.20 -0.23
CA PRO A 376 -0.39 17.61 -1.43
C PRO A 376 -1.90 17.30 -1.32
N PHE A 377 -2.64 17.82 -0.32
CA PHE A 377 -4.03 17.40 -0.08
C PHE A 377 -5.06 18.12 -0.97
N ILE A 378 -6.21 17.46 -1.18
CA ILE A 378 -7.34 17.92 -2.02
C ILE A 378 -8.48 18.51 -1.19
#